data_AF-A0A0R1VUE6-F1
#
_entry.id   AF-A0A0R1VUE6-F1
#
_cell.length_a   1.000
_cell.length_b   1.000
_cell.length_c   1.000
_cell.angle_alpha   90.00
_cell.angle_beta   90.00
_cell.angle_gamma   90.00
#
_symmetry.space_group_name_H-M   'P 1'
#
loop_
_entity.id
_entity.type
_entity.pdbx_description
1 polymer ?
#
loop_
_entity_poly.entity_id
_entity_poly.type
_entity_poly.pdbx_seq_one_letter_code
_entity_poly.pdbx_strand_id
1 'polypeptide(L)'
;MCFFMASVVSKFIDICTEYKYVPLSFILGVVFLVSYCLNILPGYSGWIFTIFLILLISFAFNLCHILYRQHKIDKYMKSLASDNNYFNILCKLHKADGSPVDFDNRNIYISTLQNAGMIELKSYLPVEFHKGFDSVGHEYSGYTISYLGEKYLKQELLNRKR
;
A
#
# COMPACT_ATOMS: atom_id res chain seq x y z
N MET A 1 36.64 9.65 25.29
CA MET A 1 35.49 8.74 25.53
C MET A 1 34.17 9.29 24.98
N CYS A 2 33.88 10.60 25.07
CA CYS A 2 32.65 11.22 24.54
C CYS A 2 32.43 11.10 23.02
N PHE A 3 33.49 11.08 22.21
CA PHE A 3 33.38 10.96 20.74
C PHE A 3 32.90 9.58 20.25
N PHE A 4 33.21 8.51 20.98
CA PHE A 4 32.79 7.15 20.59
C PHE A 4 31.30 6.93 20.85
N MET A 5 30.76 7.48 21.96
CA MET A 5 29.32 7.41 22.24
C MET A 5 28.49 8.18 21.22
N ALA A 6 28.94 9.36 20.78
CA ALA A 6 28.20 10.16 19.79
C ALA A 6 28.07 9.45 18.43
N SER A 7 29.12 8.76 17.97
CA SER A 7 29.11 8.03 16.69
C SER A 7 28.18 6.82 16.73
N VAL A 8 28.16 6.07 17.83
CA VAL A 8 27.27 4.92 18.00
C VAL A 8 25.81 5.36 18.14
N VAL A 9 25.55 6.46 18.86
CA VAL A 9 24.21 7.04 19.01
C VAL A 9 23.68 7.55 17.66
N SER A 10 24.51 8.21 16.85
CA SER A 10 24.11 8.67 15.50
C SER A 10 23.71 7.50 14.61
N LYS A 11 24.54 6.44 14.53
CA LYS A 11 24.22 5.25 13.73
C LYS A 11 22.96 4.53 14.23
N PHE A 12 22.73 4.52 15.54
CA PHE A 12 21.54 3.93 16.13
C PHE A 12 20.28 4.72 15.78
N ILE A 13 20.36 6.06 15.81
CA ILE A 13 19.28 6.95 15.36
C ILE A 13 18.99 6.71 13.88
N ASP A 14 20.02 6.64 13.02
CA ASP A 14 19.85 6.39 11.59
C ASP A 14 19.09 5.08 11.33
N ILE A 15 19.47 3.99 12.00
CA ILE A 15 18.77 2.69 11.90
C ILE A 15 17.33 2.79 12.42
N CYS A 16 17.09 3.51 13.51
CA CYS A 16 15.74 3.71 14.05
C CYS A 16 14.84 4.60 13.17
N THR A 17 15.45 5.42 12.30
CA THR A 17 14.73 6.27 11.34
C THR A 17 14.42 5.59 10.01
N GLU A 18 15.02 4.43 9.72
CA GLU A 18 14.64 3.64 8.53
C GLU A 18 13.19 3.12 8.65
N TYR A 19 12.41 3.27 7.57
CA TYR A 19 10.97 2.91 7.50
C TYR A 19 10.64 1.49 7.96
N LYS A 20 11.59 0.55 7.84
CA LYS A 20 11.41 -0.83 8.25
C LYS A 20 11.33 -1.01 9.77
N TYR A 21 11.92 -0.09 10.54
CA TYR A 21 12.07 -0.19 11.99
C TYR A 21 11.18 0.80 12.76
N VAL A 22 10.19 1.44 12.11
CA VAL A 22 9.24 2.36 12.76
C VAL A 22 8.53 1.75 14.00
N PRO A 23 8.09 0.48 13.98
CA PRO A 23 7.51 -0.14 15.19
C PRO A 23 8.55 -0.32 16.30
N LEU A 24 9.80 -0.63 15.94
CA LEU A 24 10.90 -0.84 16.88
C LEU A 24 11.31 0.48 17.54
N SER A 25 11.41 1.57 16.77
CA SER A 25 11.77 2.89 17.28
C SER A 25 10.69 3.46 18.21
N PHE A 26 9.42 3.15 17.97
CA PHE A 26 8.33 3.46 18.91
C PHE A 26 8.47 2.72 20.24
N ILE A 27 8.70 1.40 20.21
CA ILE A 27 8.90 0.59 21.43
C ILE A 27 10.10 1.11 22.22
N LEU A 28 11.21 1.40 21.55
CA LEU A 28 12.39 2.02 22.17
C LEU A 28 12.06 3.37 22.81
N GLY A 29 11.30 4.22 22.12
CA GLY A 29 10.83 5.49 22.68
C GLY A 29 10.04 5.30 23.98
N VAL A 30 9.09 4.35 24.01
CA VAL A 30 8.34 4.03 25.23
C VAL A 30 9.26 3.55 26.36
N VAL A 31 10.26 2.72 26.06
CA VAL A 31 11.25 2.27 27.06
C VAL A 31 12.06 3.44 27.65
N PHE A 32 12.51 4.39 26.81
CA PHE A 32 13.20 5.59 27.29
C PHE A 32 12.28 6.49 28.14
N LEU A 33 11.00 6.63 27.75
CA LEU A 33 10.01 7.37 28.54
C LEU A 33 9.78 6.75 29.91
N VAL A 34 9.56 5.43 29.97
CA VAL A 34 9.41 4.70 31.24
C VAL A 34 10.67 4.82 32.10
N SER A 35 11.84 4.72 31.48
CA SER A 35 13.13 4.89 32.17
C SER A 35 13.30 6.29 32.77
N TYR A 36 12.83 7.32 32.05
CA TYR A 36 12.79 8.69 32.54
C TYR A 36 11.81 8.86 33.71
N CYS A 37 10.57 8.39 33.57
CA CYS A 37 9.52 8.52 34.60
C CYS A 37 9.88 7.78 35.90
N LEU A 38 10.53 6.62 35.80
CA LEU A 38 10.99 5.85 36.97
C LEU A 38 12.31 6.36 37.55
N ASN A 39 12.90 7.40 36.94
CA ASN A 39 14.17 7.99 37.33
C ASN A 39 15.30 6.95 37.51
N ILE A 40 15.33 5.94 36.64
CA ILE A 40 16.28 4.81 36.74
C ILE A 40 17.74 5.28 36.59
N LEU A 41 17.96 6.34 35.80
CA LEU A 41 19.27 6.92 35.51
C LEU A 41 19.24 8.45 35.69
N PRO A 42 19.24 8.95 36.93
CA PRO A 42 19.02 10.38 37.22
C PRO A 42 20.09 11.29 36.62
N GLY A 43 21.35 10.83 36.57
CA GLY A 43 22.47 11.55 35.95
C GLY A 43 22.40 11.66 34.42
N TYR A 44 21.50 10.92 33.78
CA TYR A 44 21.31 10.93 32.32
C TYR A 44 19.91 11.39 31.91
N SER A 45 19.11 11.89 32.85
CA SER A 45 17.70 12.31 32.65
C SER A 45 17.50 13.24 31.45
N GLY A 46 18.39 14.23 31.27
CA GLY A 46 18.36 15.13 30.11
C GLY A 46 18.58 14.40 28.78
N TRP A 47 19.60 13.54 28.70
CA TRP A 47 19.90 12.77 27.49
C TRP A 47 18.80 11.77 27.14
N ILE A 48 18.24 11.09 28.14
CA ILE A 48 17.12 10.15 27.97
C ILE A 48 15.91 10.88 27.39
N PHE A 49 15.58 12.07 27.92
CA PHE A 49 14.48 12.88 27.41
C PHE A 49 14.74 13.36 25.97
N THR A 50 15.96 13.78 25.64
CA THR A 50 16.32 14.19 24.27
C THR A 50 16.20 13.02 23.28
N ILE A 51 16.68 11.83 23.63
CA ILE A 51 16.56 10.63 22.78
C ILE A 51 15.09 10.27 22.57
N PHE A 52 14.29 10.29 23.64
CA PHE A 52 12.84 10.07 23.54
C PHE A 52 12.18 11.06 22.58
N LEU A 53 12.49 12.36 22.70
CA LEU A 53 11.92 13.40 21.84
C LEU A 53 12.27 13.19 20.37
N ILE A 54 13.52 12.84 20.07
CA ILE A 54 13.97 12.53 18.70
C ILE A 54 13.18 11.35 18.14
N LEU A 55 13.07 10.25 18.90
CA LEU A 55 12.31 9.08 18.49
C LEU A 55 10.82 9.39 18.26
N LEU A 56 10.22 10.25 19.08
CA LEU A 56 8.84 10.69 18.95
C LEU A 56 8.62 11.52 17.66
N ILE A 57 9.52 12.46 17.36
CA ILE A 57 9.45 13.27 16.13
C ILE A 57 9.62 12.37 14.90
N SER A 58 10.59 11.46 14.91
CA SER A 58 10.80 10.50 13.83
C SER A 58 9.58 9.59 13.63
N PHE A 59 8.96 9.14 14.71
CA PHE A 59 7.73 8.34 14.65
C PHE A 59 6.57 9.13 14.03
N ALA A 60 6.34 10.37 14.48
CA ALA A 60 5.29 11.23 13.94
C ALA A 60 5.47 11.49 12.45
N PHE A 61 6.70 11.79 12.00
CA PHE A 61 6.99 12.01 10.57
C PHE A 61 6.73 10.75 9.73
N ASN A 62 7.16 9.58 10.21
CA ASN A 62 6.92 8.31 9.54
C ASN A 62 5.43 7.98 9.46
N LEU A 63 4.67 8.22 10.52
CA LEU A 63 3.21 8.05 10.54
C LEU A 63 2.55 8.95 9.50
N CYS A 64 2.89 10.24 9.49
CA CYS A 64 2.39 11.20 8.50
C CYS A 64 2.69 10.76 7.06
N HIS A 65 3.90 10.28 6.80
CA HIS A 65 4.27 9.79 5.47
C HIS A 65 3.49 8.52 5.06
N ILE A 66 3.29 7.57 5.98
CA ILE A 66 2.48 6.37 5.74
C ILE A 66 1.04 6.76 5.41
N LEU A 67 0.44 7.66 6.19
CA LEU A 67 -0.92 8.16 5.96
C LEU A 67 -1.01 8.89 4.61
N TYR A 68 -0.04 9.73 4.28
CA TYR A 68 0.02 10.42 2.99
C TYR A 68 0.14 9.43 1.83
N ARG A 69 1.00 8.41 1.94
CA ARG A 69 1.16 7.37 0.92
C ARG A 69 -0.12 6.56 0.74
N GLN A 70 -0.77 6.16 1.83
CA GLN A 70 -2.07 5.48 1.77
C GLN A 70 -3.13 6.37 1.12
N HIS A 71 -3.19 7.65 1.47
CA HIS A 71 -4.10 8.60 0.83
C HIS A 71 -3.86 8.73 -0.67
N LYS A 72 -2.58 8.78 -1.11
CA LYS A 72 -2.23 8.84 -2.53
C LYS A 72 -2.63 7.58 -3.28
N ILE A 73 -2.41 6.40 -2.69
CA ILE A 73 -2.86 5.11 -3.25
C ILE A 73 -4.38 5.10 -3.37
N ASP A 74 -5.11 5.47 -2.32
CA ASP A 74 -6.57 5.51 -2.33
C ASP A 74 -7.11 6.47 -3.40
N LYS A 75 -6.52 7.65 -3.54
CA LYS A 75 -6.85 8.62 -4.59
C LYS A 75 -6.59 8.06 -5.99
N TYR A 76 -5.47 7.36 -6.18
CA TYR A 76 -5.14 6.71 -7.44
C TYR A 76 -6.15 5.62 -7.81
N MET A 77 -6.50 4.74 -6.87
CA MET A 77 -7.50 3.68 -7.08
C MET A 77 -8.88 4.25 -7.40
N LYS A 78 -9.30 5.32 -6.71
CA LYS A 78 -10.54 6.03 -7.03
C LYS A 78 -10.51 6.64 -8.42
N SER A 79 -9.39 7.25 -8.82
CA SER A 79 -9.22 7.81 -10.16
C SER A 79 -9.33 6.75 -11.25
N LEU A 80 -8.73 5.57 -11.03
CA LEU A 80 -8.87 4.44 -11.94
C LEU A 80 -10.33 3.97 -12.01
N ALA A 81 -10.99 3.76 -10.87
CA ALA A 81 -12.38 3.32 -10.84
C ALA A 81 -13.35 4.31 -11.50
N SER A 82 -13.04 5.61 -11.45
CA SER A 82 -13.91 6.66 -11.98
C SER A 82 -13.79 6.86 -13.50
N ASP A 83 -12.64 6.55 -14.10
CA ASP A 83 -12.47 6.61 -15.55
C ASP A 83 -13.33 5.54 -16.25
N ASN A 84 -14.07 5.97 -17.27
CA ASN A 84 -15.06 5.15 -17.96
C ASN A 84 -14.50 3.87 -18.58
N ASN A 85 -13.24 3.88 -19.04
CA ASN A 85 -12.63 2.71 -19.67
C ASN A 85 -12.37 1.61 -18.64
N TYR A 86 -11.75 1.99 -17.51
CA TYR A 86 -11.48 1.08 -16.40
C TYR A 86 -12.77 0.64 -15.71
N PHE A 87 -13.71 1.56 -15.48
CA PHE A 87 -15.01 1.25 -14.90
C PHE A 87 -15.78 0.21 -15.72
N ASN A 88 -15.79 0.34 -17.05
CA ASN A 88 -16.45 -0.62 -17.93
C ASN A 88 -15.81 -2.01 -17.86
N ILE A 89 -14.48 -2.08 -17.77
CA ILE A 89 -13.75 -3.34 -17.60
C ILE A 89 -14.11 -3.99 -16.25
N LEU A 90 -14.09 -3.23 -15.17
CA LEU A 90 -14.47 -3.69 -13.83
C LEU A 90 -15.93 -4.17 -13.80
N CYS A 91 -16.85 -3.47 -14.48
CA CYS A 91 -18.24 -3.89 -14.61
C CYS A 91 -18.40 -5.20 -15.39
N LYS A 92 -17.68 -5.35 -16.51
CA LYS A 92 -17.70 -6.61 -17.29
C LYS A 92 -17.19 -7.77 -16.42
N LEU A 93 -16.06 -7.59 -15.74
CA LEU A 93 -15.48 -8.60 -14.85
C LEU A 93 -16.37 -8.96 -13.67
N HIS A 94 -17.01 -7.97 -13.04
CA HIS A 94 -17.94 -8.19 -11.94
C HIS A 94 -19.18 -8.98 -12.39
N LYS A 95 -19.71 -8.68 -13.58
CA LYS A 95 -20.86 -9.42 -14.15
C LYS A 95 -20.50 -10.83 -14.61
N ALA A 96 -19.26 -11.04 -15.01
CA ALA A 96 -18.79 -12.33 -15.51
C ALA A 96 -18.59 -13.39 -14.41
N ASP A 97 -18.52 -12.98 -13.13
CA ASP A 97 -18.32 -13.86 -11.97
C ASP A 97 -17.14 -14.84 -12.13
N GLY A 98 -16.09 -14.34 -12.80
CA GLY A 98 -14.89 -15.11 -13.12
C GLY A 98 -15.00 -16.04 -14.32
N SER A 99 -16.03 -15.89 -15.14
CA SER A 99 -16.06 -16.39 -16.52
C SER A 99 -15.09 -15.57 -17.39
N PRO A 100 -14.48 -16.15 -18.44
CA PRO A 100 -13.62 -15.42 -19.36
C PRO A 100 -14.37 -14.27 -20.05
N VAL A 101 -13.68 -13.14 -20.22
CA VAL A 101 -14.26 -11.94 -20.84
C VAL A 101 -13.37 -11.49 -21.99
N ASP A 102 -14.01 -11.12 -23.10
CA ASP A 102 -13.37 -10.42 -24.21
C ASP A 102 -13.34 -8.90 -23.97
N PHE A 103 -12.16 -8.34 -24.15
CA PHE A 103 -11.84 -6.95 -23.91
C PHE A 103 -11.50 -6.16 -25.17
N ASP A 104 -11.72 -6.69 -26.38
CA ASP A 104 -11.58 -5.94 -27.64
C ASP A 104 -10.24 -5.17 -27.73
N ASN A 105 -9.11 -5.85 -27.46
CA ASN A 105 -7.76 -5.29 -27.53
C ASN A 105 -7.44 -4.15 -26.53
N ARG A 106 -8.14 -4.08 -25.37
CA ARG A 106 -7.89 -3.11 -24.29
C ARG A 106 -6.74 -3.48 -23.35
N ASN A 107 -5.65 -4.03 -23.90
CA ASN A 107 -4.54 -4.61 -23.13
C ASN A 107 -3.84 -3.60 -22.20
N ILE A 108 -3.75 -2.33 -22.61
CA ILE A 108 -3.17 -1.25 -21.79
C ILE A 108 -3.99 -0.99 -20.51
N TYR A 109 -5.31 -1.12 -20.60
CA TYR A 109 -6.19 -0.87 -19.46
C TYR A 109 -6.18 -2.03 -18.48
N ILE A 110 -6.11 -3.26 -19.00
CA ILE A 110 -5.98 -4.49 -18.22
C ILE A 110 -4.67 -4.48 -17.44
N SER A 111 -3.54 -4.19 -18.08
CA SER A 111 -2.23 -4.17 -17.41
C SER A 111 -2.18 -3.11 -16.30
N THR A 112 -2.81 -1.96 -16.50
CA THR A 112 -2.90 -0.91 -15.47
C THR A 112 -3.74 -1.35 -14.27
N LEU A 113 -4.91 -1.97 -14.51
CA LEU A 113 -5.75 -2.50 -13.43
C LEU A 113 -5.08 -3.66 -12.68
N GLN A 114 -4.33 -4.50 -13.39
CA GLN A 114 -3.57 -5.60 -12.81
C GLN A 114 -2.42 -5.07 -11.93
N ASN A 115 -1.66 -4.09 -12.42
CA ASN A 115 -0.60 -3.43 -11.64
C ASN A 115 -1.14 -2.68 -10.41
N ALA A 116 -2.38 -2.19 -10.50
CA ALA A 116 -3.09 -1.59 -9.38
C ALA A 116 -3.66 -2.63 -8.40
N GLY A 117 -3.58 -3.93 -8.72
CA GLY A 117 -4.14 -5.01 -7.91
C GLY A 117 -5.67 -5.01 -7.87
N MET A 118 -6.34 -4.36 -8.83
CA MET A 118 -7.80 -4.30 -8.93
C MET A 118 -8.38 -5.51 -9.68
N ILE A 119 -7.55 -6.20 -10.45
CA ILE A 119 -7.89 -7.44 -11.14
C ILE A 119 -6.76 -8.45 -10.96
N GLU A 120 -7.11 -9.72 -10.98
CA GLU A 120 -6.19 -10.84 -10.79
C GLU A 120 -6.39 -11.88 -11.91
N LEU A 121 -5.35 -12.63 -12.24
CA LEU A 121 -5.44 -13.71 -13.21
C LEU A 121 -5.99 -14.97 -12.51
N LYS A 122 -7.15 -15.49 -12.92
CA LYS A 122 -7.88 -16.54 -12.18
C LYS A 122 -7.37 -17.97 -12.43
N SER A 123 -6.48 -18.23 -13.39
CA SER A 123 -5.84 -19.56 -13.49
C SER A 123 -4.61 -19.61 -14.40
N TYR A 124 -3.64 -20.41 -13.97
CA TYR A 124 -2.34 -20.79 -14.55
C TYR A 124 -2.39 -21.56 -15.89
N LEU A 125 -3.45 -21.43 -16.68
CA LEU A 125 -3.37 -21.88 -18.06
C LEU A 125 -2.61 -20.78 -18.81
N PRO A 126 -1.47 -21.10 -19.47
CA PRO A 126 -0.76 -20.11 -20.29
C PRO A 126 -1.77 -19.39 -21.17
N VAL A 127 -1.58 -18.10 -21.43
CA VAL A 127 -2.46 -17.29 -22.30
C VAL A 127 -2.77 -18.04 -23.62
N GLU A 128 -1.84 -18.88 -24.08
CA GLU A 128 -1.97 -19.80 -25.21
C GLU A 128 -3.16 -20.79 -25.13
N PHE A 129 -3.55 -21.25 -23.94
CA PHE A 129 -4.67 -22.18 -23.72
C PHE A 129 -5.98 -21.49 -23.34
N HIS A 130 -5.98 -20.16 -23.20
CA HIS A 130 -7.19 -19.34 -23.07
C HIS A 130 -7.65 -18.76 -24.41
N LYS A 131 -6.95 -19.11 -25.50
CA LYS A 131 -7.32 -18.80 -26.89
C LYS A 131 -8.48 -19.67 -27.37
N GLY A 132 -9.64 -19.50 -26.75
CA GLY A 132 -10.89 -19.74 -27.44
C GLY A 132 -11.16 -18.55 -28.34
N PHE A 133 -10.38 -18.37 -29.40
CA PHE A 133 -10.75 -17.40 -30.44
C PHE A 133 -12.14 -17.81 -30.93
N ASP A 134 -13.10 -16.90 -30.83
CA ASP A 134 -14.35 -17.10 -31.54
C ASP A 134 -14.11 -17.00 -33.05
N SER A 135 -15.13 -17.31 -33.85
CA SER A 135 -15.07 -17.25 -35.31
C SER A 135 -14.71 -15.87 -35.89
N VAL A 136 -14.56 -14.85 -35.04
CA VAL A 136 -14.29 -13.45 -35.39
C VAL A 136 -12.91 -12.99 -34.87
N GLY A 137 -12.19 -13.82 -34.11
CA GLY A 137 -10.81 -13.55 -33.67
C GLY A 137 -10.69 -12.79 -32.35
N HIS A 138 -11.68 -12.87 -31.46
CA HIS A 138 -11.62 -12.27 -30.13
C HIS A 138 -10.82 -13.11 -29.12
N GLU A 139 -9.91 -12.50 -28.36
CA GLU A 139 -9.09 -13.17 -27.34
C GLU A 139 -9.73 -13.03 -25.95
N TYR A 140 -10.24 -14.14 -25.41
CA TYR A 140 -10.83 -14.18 -24.08
C TYR A 140 -9.73 -14.28 -23.03
N SER A 141 -9.73 -13.37 -22.06
CA SER A 141 -8.71 -13.35 -21.01
C SER A 141 -9.28 -13.76 -19.66
N GLY A 142 -8.53 -14.62 -18.96
CA GLY A 142 -8.89 -15.23 -17.67
C GLY A 142 -8.68 -14.30 -16.48
N TYR A 143 -9.06 -13.03 -16.59
CA TYR A 143 -8.99 -12.10 -15.47
C TYR A 143 -10.27 -12.18 -14.62
N THR A 144 -10.11 -11.93 -13.33
CA THR A 144 -11.20 -11.78 -12.37
C THR A 144 -11.00 -10.50 -11.57
N ILE A 145 -12.10 -9.97 -11.03
CA ILE A 145 -12.04 -8.78 -10.19
C ILE A 145 -11.47 -9.17 -8.81
N SER A 146 -10.50 -8.40 -8.31
CA SER A 146 -9.97 -8.61 -6.97
C SER A 146 -10.90 -8.00 -5.91
N TYR A 147 -10.65 -8.31 -4.64
CA TYR A 147 -11.33 -7.63 -3.53
C TYR A 147 -11.19 -6.10 -3.58
N LEU A 148 -10.00 -5.60 -3.94
CA LEU A 148 -9.76 -4.17 -4.09
C LEU A 148 -10.58 -3.59 -5.26
N GLY A 149 -10.56 -4.26 -6.41
CA GLY A 149 -11.35 -3.84 -7.57
C GLY A 149 -12.84 -3.76 -7.25
N GLU A 150 -13.38 -4.76 -6.55
CA GLU A 150 -14.79 -4.81 -6.19
C GLU A 150 -15.16 -3.70 -5.19
N LYS A 151 -14.31 -3.44 -4.21
CA LYS A 151 -14.50 -2.35 -3.23
C LYS A 151 -14.63 -1.00 -3.92
N TYR A 152 -13.69 -0.65 -4.81
CA TYR A 152 -13.70 0.64 -5.51
C TYR A 152 -14.79 0.71 -6.58
N LEU A 153 -15.14 -0.41 -7.23
CA LEU A 153 -16.27 -0.48 -8.15
C LEU A 153 -17.60 -0.17 -7.45
N LYS A 154 -17.87 -0.81 -6.30
CA LYS A 154 -19.09 -0.56 -5.51
C LYS A 154 -19.16 0.90 -5.05
N GLN A 155 -18.04 1.47 -4.65
CA GLN A 155 -17.97 2.88 -4.25
C GLN A 155 -18.33 3.81 -5.42
N GLU A 156 -17.78 3.56 -6.61
CA GLU A 156 -18.07 4.38 -7.79
C GLU A 156 -19.50 4.19 -8.31
N LEU A 157 -20.05 2.97 -8.22
CA LEU A 157 -21.47 2.71 -8.52
C LEU A 157 -22.42 3.52 -7.64
N LEU A 158 -22.06 3.75 -6.37
CA LEU A 158 -22.83 4.62 -5.47
C LEU A 158 -22.69 6.09 -5.85
N ASN A 159 -21.50 6.53 -6.25
CA ASN A 159 -21.26 7.92 -6.67
C ASN A 159 -22.06 8.27 -7.93
N ARG A 160 -22.12 7.37 -8.92
CA ARG A 160 -22.82 7.61 -10.20
C ARG A 160 -24.35 7.54 -10.11
N LYS A 161 -24.89 7.04 -9.00
CA LYS A 161 -26.35 6.99 -8.74
C LYS A 161 -26.88 8.24 -8.03
N ARG A 162 -26.00 9.11 -7.52
CA ARG A 162 -26.33 10.41 -6.92
C ARG A 162 -26.30 11.48 -7.99
#